data_AF-A0A2S9XL53-F1
#
_entry.id   AF-A0A2S9XL53-F1
#
_cell.length_a   1.000
_cell.length_b   1.000
_cell.length_c   1.000
_cell.angle_alpha   90.00
_cell.angle_beta   90.00
_cell.angle_gamma   90.00
#
_symmetry.space_group_name_H-M   'P 1'
#
loop_
_entity.id
_entity.type
_entity.pdbx_description
1 polymer ?
#
loop_
_entity_poly.entity_id
_entity_poly.type
_entity_poly.pdbx_seq_one_letter_code
_entity_poly.pdbx_strand_id
1 'polypeptide(L)'
;MLGALAGLRLPAEAAGMIFSDINGERYRSEEWGFVALRAPEAFGSSSYEAPVDCWGDVGAASGALFGVLSVRSWARGYALGSRALLMTGSTSGLRGAILLAQPE
;
A
#
# COMPACT_ATOMS: atom_id res chain seq x y z
N MET A 1 9.67 3.66 -1.87
CA MET A 1 8.20 3.84 -1.87
C MET A 1 7.74 4.76 -2.99
N LEU A 2 8.10 6.06 -2.99
CA LEU A 2 7.66 6.99 -4.06
C LEU A 2 8.07 6.59 -5.49
N GLY A 3 9.18 5.84 -5.67
CA GLY A 3 9.56 5.31 -6.98
C GLY A 3 8.51 4.38 -7.61
N ALA A 4 7.65 3.73 -6.82
CA ALA A 4 6.54 2.92 -7.34
C ALA A 4 5.41 3.77 -7.97
N LEU A 5 5.42 5.09 -7.73
CA LEU A 5 4.47 6.05 -8.29
C LEU A 5 5.02 6.75 -9.54
N ALA A 6 6.24 6.39 -9.98
CA ALA A 6 6.87 7.02 -11.13
C ALA A 6 6.02 6.81 -12.39
N GLY A 7 5.77 7.89 -13.14
CA GLY A 7 5.01 7.87 -14.37
C GLY A 7 3.48 8.00 -14.22
N LEU A 8 2.95 8.12 -13.01
CA LEU A 8 1.53 8.40 -12.80
C LEU A 8 1.19 9.86 -13.08
N ARG A 9 0.02 10.09 -13.67
CA ARG A 9 -0.62 11.41 -13.78
C ARG A 9 -1.45 11.66 -12.54
N LEU A 10 -0.86 12.27 -11.53
CA LEU A 10 -1.54 12.59 -10.27
C LEU A 10 -2.36 13.89 -10.40
N PRO A 11 -3.52 14.01 -9.72
CA PRO A 11 -4.17 13.00 -8.88
C PRO A 11 -5.06 12.01 -9.65
N ALA A 12 -5.17 12.13 -10.98
CA ALA A 12 -6.08 11.30 -11.79
C ALA A 12 -5.78 9.79 -11.70
N GLU A 13 -4.52 9.44 -11.45
CA GLU A 13 -4.03 8.06 -11.34
C GLU A 13 -3.58 7.72 -9.91
N ALA A 14 -4.11 8.43 -8.90
CA ALA A 14 -3.84 8.15 -7.49
C ALA A 14 -4.21 6.71 -7.11
N ALA A 15 -3.50 6.17 -6.11
CA ALA A 15 -3.87 4.91 -5.48
C ALA A 15 -5.12 5.13 -4.63
N GLY A 16 -6.17 4.35 -4.91
CA GLY A 16 -7.40 4.40 -4.13
C GLY A 16 -7.38 3.44 -2.94
N MET A 17 -6.51 2.43 -2.97
CA MET A 17 -6.24 1.55 -1.83
C MET A 17 -4.76 1.48 -1.49
N ILE A 18 -4.47 1.33 -0.21
CA ILE A 18 -3.12 1.26 0.32
C ILE A 18 -3.05 0.09 1.29
N PHE A 19 -2.15 -0.86 1.05
CA PHE A 19 -1.84 -1.96 1.96
C PHE A 19 -0.47 -1.72 2.58
N SER A 20 -0.40 -1.83 3.91
CA SER A 20 0.82 -1.58 4.67
C SER A 20 1.09 -2.71 5.65
N ASP A 21 2.36 -3.00 5.90
CA ASP A 21 2.81 -3.94 6.92
C ASP A 21 2.99 -3.28 8.29
N ILE A 22 2.31 -2.16 8.56
CA ILE A 22 2.19 -1.59 9.89
C ILE A 22 1.60 -2.66 10.82
N ASN A 23 2.35 -2.99 11.87
CA ASN A 23 2.11 -4.10 12.78
C ASN A 23 2.09 -3.67 14.27
N GLY A 24 1.92 -2.37 14.53
CA GLY A 24 2.01 -1.77 15.86
C GLY A 24 3.40 -1.25 16.23
N GLU A 25 4.44 -1.58 15.47
CA GLU A 25 5.75 -0.96 15.64
C GLU A 25 5.71 0.52 15.24
N ARG A 26 6.07 1.39 16.19
CA ARG A 26 6.01 2.86 16.03
C ARG A 26 6.68 3.36 14.76
N TYR A 27 7.87 2.85 14.42
CA TYR A 27 8.63 3.34 13.26
C TYR A 27 7.89 3.10 11.94
N ARG A 28 7.14 1.99 11.80
CA ARG A 28 6.39 1.70 10.56
C ARG A 28 5.27 2.72 10.34
N SER A 29 4.60 3.11 11.42
CA SER A 29 3.57 4.16 11.38
C SER A 29 4.15 5.53 11.06
N GLU A 30 5.32 5.87 11.63
CA GLU A 30 6.03 7.12 11.33
C GLU A 30 6.44 7.19 9.85
N GLU A 31 6.93 6.09 9.29
CA GLU A 31 7.29 6.01 7.88
C GLU A 31 6.11 6.25 6.95
N TRP A 32 4.95 5.64 7.24
CA TRP A 32 3.74 5.93 6.49
C TRP A 32 3.35 7.41 6.59
N GLY A 33 3.42 7.99 7.79
CA GLY A 33 3.17 9.42 7.98
C GLY A 33 4.04 10.30 7.06
N PHE A 34 5.34 9.99 6.95
CA PHE A 34 6.23 10.71 6.05
C PHE A 34 5.91 10.48 4.57
N VAL A 35 5.52 9.27 4.17
CA VAL A 35 5.13 8.97 2.78
C VAL A 35 3.88 9.76 2.40
N ALA A 36 2.84 9.71 3.24
CA ALA A 36 1.59 10.43 3.03
C ALA A 36 1.79 11.94 2.90
N LEU A 37 2.68 12.52 3.71
CA LEU A 37 2.99 13.96 3.67
C LEU A 37 3.82 14.38 2.44
N ARG A 38 4.65 13.48 1.88
CA ARG A 38 5.52 13.83 0.74
C ARG A 38 4.82 13.77 -0.61
N ALA A 39 3.75 12.99 -0.73
CA ALA A 39 3.03 12.82 -1.98
C ALA A 39 1.51 12.73 -1.74
N PRO A 40 0.88 13.75 -1.15
CA PRO A 40 -0.55 13.69 -0.79
C PRO A 40 -1.45 13.46 -2.00
N GLU A 41 -1.07 13.97 -3.17
CA GLU A 41 -1.77 13.79 -4.45
C GLU A 41 -1.68 12.36 -5.03
N ALA A 42 -0.83 11.50 -4.46
CA ALA A 42 -0.70 10.11 -4.88
C ALA A 42 -1.77 9.19 -4.28
N PHE A 43 -2.56 9.70 -3.32
CA PHE A 43 -3.49 8.90 -2.54
C PHE A 43 -4.89 9.54 -2.57
N GLY A 44 -5.92 8.71 -2.78
CA GLY A 44 -7.32 9.17 -2.64
C GLY A 44 -7.68 9.53 -1.18
N SER A 45 -7.04 8.86 -0.23
CA SER A 45 -7.06 9.19 1.20
C SER A 45 -5.76 8.71 1.86
N SER A 46 -5.46 9.20 3.07
CA SER A 46 -4.34 8.69 3.88
C SER A 46 -4.67 7.40 4.65
N SER A 47 -5.84 6.81 4.39
CA SER A 47 -6.26 5.54 4.97
C SER A 47 -5.44 4.40 4.38
N TYR A 48 -5.13 3.41 5.21
CA TYR A 48 -4.45 2.20 4.81
C TYR A 48 -5.13 1.00 5.43
N GLU A 49 -4.99 -0.14 4.77
CA GLU A 49 -5.33 -1.45 5.28
C GLU A 49 -4.07 -2.08 5.90
N ALA A 50 -4.16 -2.51 7.15
CA ALA A 50 -3.12 -3.26 7.85
C ALA A 50 -3.64 -4.67 8.19
N PRO A 51 -3.43 -5.66 7.31
CA PRO A 51 -3.98 -7.01 7.48
C PRO A 51 -3.42 -7.78 8.69
N VAL A 52 -2.43 -7.22 9.39
CA VAL A 52 -1.88 -7.76 10.65
C VAL A 52 -2.99 -8.09 11.66
N ASP A 53 -4.07 -7.30 11.69
CA ASP A 53 -5.20 -7.50 12.60
C ASP A 53 -6.03 -8.75 12.27
N CYS A 54 -5.88 -9.30 11.06
CA CYS A 54 -6.59 -10.50 10.61
C CYS A 54 -5.74 -11.77 10.67
N TRP A 55 -4.44 -11.68 10.37
CA TRP A 55 -3.57 -12.86 10.23
C TRP A 55 -2.20 -12.75 10.90
N GLY A 56 -1.93 -11.67 11.65
CA GLY A 56 -0.65 -11.43 12.32
C GLY A 56 0.45 -10.89 11.42
N ASP A 57 1.65 -10.72 11.97
CA ASP A 57 2.82 -10.30 11.18
C ASP A 57 3.42 -11.51 10.44
N VAL A 58 3.42 -11.41 9.11
CA VAL A 58 3.86 -12.45 8.18
C VAL A 58 5.20 -12.11 7.50
N GLY A 59 5.84 -11.01 7.92
CA GLY A 59 7.17 -10.60 7.48
C GLY A 59 7.30 -10.50 5.96
N ALA A 60 8.26 -11.24 5.41
CA ALA A 60 8.57 -11.22 3.97
C ALA A 60 7.40 -11.64 3.07
N ALA A 61 6.40 -12.35 3.59
CA ALA A 61 5.21 -12.74 2.83
C ALA A 61 4.22 -11.58 2.62
N SER A 62 4.35 -10.46 3.35
CA SER A 62 3.39 -9.34 3.33
C SER A 62 3.14 -8.81 1.93
N GLY A 63 4.19 -8.55 1.14
CA GLY A 63 4.02 -8.01 -0.23
C GLY A 63 3.21 -8.92 -1.15
N ALA A 64 3.44 -10.23 -1.10
CA ALA A 64 2.68 -11.20 -1.90
C ALA A 64 1.21 -11.28 -1.46
N LEU A 65 0.96 -11.30 -0.14
CA LEU A 65 -0.39 -11.34 0.41
C LEU A 65 -1.18 -10.05 0.13
N PHE A 66 -0.53 -8.88 0.16
CA PHE A 66 -1.15 -7.62 -0.24
C PHE A 66 -1.55 -7.63 -1.72
N GLY A 67 -0.77 -8.30 -2.58
CA GLY A 67 -1.13 -8.51 -3.98
C GLY A 67 -2.40 -9.34 -4.14
N VAL A 68 -2.51 -10.43 -3.37
CA VAL A 68 -3.73 -11.24 -3.33
C VAL A 68 -4.91 -10.39 -2.85
N LEU A 69 -4.77 -9.62 -1.78
CA LEU A 69 -5.85 -8.76 -1.28
C LEU A 69 -6.31 -7.73 -2.32
N SER A 70 -5.37 -7.12 -3.05
CA SER A 70 -5.66 -6.16 -4.12
C SER A 70 -6.48 -6.80 -5.25
N VAL A 71 -6.08 -8.00 -5.70
CA VAL A 71 -6.83 -8.72 -6.74
C VAL A 71 -8.21 -9.14 -6.22
N ARG A 72 -8.29 -9.61 -4.98
CA ARG A 72 -9.55 -10.07 -4.39
C ARG A 72 -10.52 -8.93 -4.11
N SER A 73 -10.06 -7.74 -3.77
CA SER A 73 -10.92 -6.57 -3.60
C SER A 73 -11.55 -6.12 -4.91
N TRP A 74 -10.80 -6.16 -6.02
CA TRP A 74 -11.37 -5.87 -7.35
C TRP A 74 -12.37 -6.95 -7.75
N ALA A 75 -11.99 -8.23 -7.64
CA ALA A 75 -12.85 -9.34 -8.00
C ALA A 75 -14.16 -9.41 -7.18
N ARG A 76 -14.15 -8.89 -5.96
CA ARG A 76 -15.33 -8.85 -5.06
C ARG A 76 -16.05 -7.50 -5.05
N GLY A 77 -15.58 -6.52 -5.83
CA GLY A 77 -16.27 -5.24 -6.02
C GLY A 77 -16.22 -4.27 -4.83
N TYR A 78 -15.34 -4.47 -3.85
CA TYR A 78 -15.18 -3.55 -2.71
C TYR A 78 -13.90 -2.71 -2.76
N ALA A 79 -13.10 -2.84 -3.81
CA ALA A 79 -11.92 -2.00 -3.99
C ALA A 79 -12.30 -0.53 -4.15
N LEU A 80 -11.55 0.36 -3.50
CA LEU A 80 -11.60 1.79 -3.76
C LEU A 80 -10.68 2.11 -4.93
N GLY A 81 -11.25 2.25 -6.12
CA GLY A 81 -10.51 2.58 -7.35
C GLY A 81 -9.77 1.41 -7.99
N SER A 82 -9.14 1.69 -9.13
CA SER A 82 -8.46 0.69 -9.98
C SER A 82 -6.97 0.52 -9.67
N ARG A 83 -6.45 1.17 -8.62
CA ARG A 83 -5.03 1.13 -8.26
C ARG A 83 -4.84 0.87 -6.77
N ALA A 84 -3.96 -0.08 -6.45
CA ALA A 84 -3.59 -0.43 -5.09
C ALA A 84 -2.08 -0.25 -4.91
N LEU A 85 -1.68 0.49 -3.88
CA LEU A 85 -0.28 0.62 -3.47
C LEU A 85 0.01 -0.35 -2.32
N LEU A 86 1.02 -1.18 -2.49
CA LEU A 86 1.48 -2.16 -1.50
C LEU A 86 2.80 -1.65 -0.95
N MET A 87 2.91 -1.50 0.36
CA MET A 87 4.13 -1.00 1.02
C MET A 87 4.61 -1.99 2.06
N THR A 88 5.91 -2.26 2.06
CA THR A 88 6.56 -3.15 3.03
C THR A 88 7.88 -2.57 3.50
N GLY A 89 8.27 -2.92 4.73
CA GLY A 89 9.50 -2.49 5.37
C GLY A 89 10.23 -3.63 6.06
N SER A 90 11.56 -3.52 6.10
CA SER A 90 12.45 -4.38 6.87
C SER A 90 13.10 -3.60 8.01
N THR A 91 13.36 -4.26 9.12
CA THR A 91 14.21 -3.74 10.21
C THR A 91 15.64 -3.47 9.75
N SER A 92 16.09 -4.11 8.65
CA SER A 92 17.38 -3.83 8.01
C SER A 92 17.40 -2.56 7.14
N GLY A 93 16.35 -1.74 7.19
CA GLY A 93 16.23 -0.47 6.45
C GLY A 93 15.75 -0.61 5.00
N LEU A 94 15.47 -1.82 4.52
CA LEU A 94 14.94 -2.04 3.16
C LEU A 94 13.46 -1.64 3.08
N ARG A 95 13.06 -0.99 1.99
CA ARG A 95 11.68 -0.55 1.74
C ARG A 95 11.20 -1.06 0.39
N GLY A 96 10.15 -1.86 0.40
CA GLY A 96 9.48 -2.38 -0.79
C GLY A 96 8.21 -1.57 -1.08
N ALA A 97 7.96 -1.29 -2.36
CA ALA A 97 6.67 -0.79 -2.80
C ALA A 97 6.31 -1.33 -4.18
N ILE A 98 5.04 -1.67 -4.37
CA ILE A 98 4.49 -2.11 -5.65
C ILE A 98 3.19 -1.35 -5.86
N LEU A 99 3.01 -0.78 -7.05
CA LEU A 99 1.71 -0.29 -7.49
C LEU A 99 1.09 -1.33 -8.42
N LEU A 100 -0.09 -1.83 -8.07
CA LEU A 100 -0.89 -2.71 -8.92
C LEU A 100 -2.04 -1.92 -9.53
N ALA A 101 -2.35 -2.21 -10.79
CA ALA A 101 -3.53 -1.73 -11.47
C ALA A 101 -4.48 -2.88 -11.77
N GLN A 102 -5.78 -2.64 -11.64
CA GLN A 102 -6.81 -3.57 -12.08
C GLN A 102 -6.64 -3.80 -13.60
N PRO A 103 -6.65 -5.05 -14.07
CA PRO A 103 -6.69 -5.35 -15.51
C PRO A 103 -7.95 -4.73 -16.15
N GLU A 104 -7.82 -4.28 -17.40
CA GLU A 104 -8.95 -3.84 -18.22
C GLU A 104 -9.91 -4.98 -18.58
#